data_AF-A0A7Y5NIS3-F1
#
_entry.id   AF-A0A7Y5NIS3-F1
#
_cell.length_a   1.000
_cell.length_b   1.000
_cell.length_c   1.000
_cell.angle_alpha   90.00
_cell.angle_beta   90.00
_cell.angle_gamma   90.00
#
_symmetry.space_group_name_H-M   'P 1'
#
loop_
_entity.id
_entity.type
_entity.pdbx_description
1 polymer ?
#
loop_
_entity_poly.entity_id
_entity_poly.type
_entity_poly.pdbx_seq_one_letter_code
_entity_poly.pdbx_strand_id
1 'polypeptide(L)'
;MSDLATSSALFTARFHERELLSVAAPATLNWPPAITKAFQQHSGARYYRCALQINTPLQSRFKGFDSKHPRHSAAYKRDYGLALAQKCKKVGIDVVGICDHNNVDYVEAVRKELTQEGLQVFPGFEVASTEGLHLLCLFDPQTPADEVDHIITELGLPPRERWITGPGGVPKQSPQSFPRIIEHIQRERRGICIAAHMDRENGLLFECAKTTRVQYFTDVNLLAGQISGSRAELMPFHRKVITGELNHYRRERPLALLNCLDVYTLKDLAEPACSSWIKMSAPTIEGLWQAFLDPDSRLHLLTEEEAAINPRPHPEEKVELVAISWEGGFLNNCGIHFNENLNCLIGGRGTGKSSIIESLRYVLEQMPLGALAKKTHQSIINEVIKSATKISLLVRTHQPAPRYYRIERAVPAAAEPPAPAVVFDESGERKELKIYDVLPHIDIFGQHEISEIAQHPEKQLD
;
A
#
# COMPACT_ATOMS: atom_id res chain seq x y z
N MET A 1 -8.27 50.38 8.04
CA MET A 1 -8.07 50.59 6.59
C MET A 1 -6.77 49.92 6.20
N SER A 2 -6.80 49.19 5.08
CA SER A 2 -5.77 48.31 4.45
C SER A 2 -5.44 47.03 5.24
N ASP A 3 -6.13 45.91 5.02
CA ASP A 3 -6.05 44.97 3.87
C ASP A 3 -4.67 44.32 3.65
N LEU A 4 -4.53 43.12 4.22
CA LEU A 4 -3.59 42.09 3.78
C LEU A 4 -4.38 40.77 3.74
N ALA A 5 -5.12 40.60 2.65
CA ALA A 5 -5.75 39.34 2.27
C ALA A 5 -4.67 38.44 1.64
N THR A 6 -4.10 37.53 2.43
CA THR A 6 -3.36 36.38 1.91
C THR A 6 -4.33 35.21 1.73
N SER A 7 -4.64 34.95 0.46
CA SER A 7 -5.40 33.81 -0.04
C SER A 7 -4.85 32.47 0.48
N SER A 8 -5.48 31.90 1.49
CA SER A 8 -5.41 30.46 1.77
C SER A 8 -6.37 29.74 0.84
N ALA A 9 -5.90 29.36 -0.34
CA ALA A 9 -6.60 28.42 -1.19
C ALA A 9 -6.55 27.04 -0.52
N LEU A 10 -7.54 26.79 0.35
CA LEU A 10 -7.84 25.47 0.88
C LEU A 10 -8.01 24.50 -0.29
N PHE A 11 -7.13 23.50 -0.33
CA PHE A 11 -7.20 22.32 -1.18
C PHE A 11 -8.54 21.59 -0.90
N THR A 12 -9.62 22.00 -1.55
CA THR A 12 -10.81 21.17 -1.67
C THR A 12 -10.53 20.11 -2.73
N ALA A 13 -9.96 18.99 -2.28
CA ALA A 13 -9.92 17.77 -3.07
C ALA A 13 -11.37 17.35 -3.37
N ARG A 14 -11.85 17.65 -4.58
CA ARG A 14 -13.02 16.97 -5.13
C ARG A 14 -12.59 15.52 -5.33
N PHE A 15 -12.97 14.66 -4.40
CA PHE A 15 -12.95 13.22 -4.59
C PHE A 15 -13.83 12.92 -5.81
N HIS A 16 -13.22 12.78 -6.98
CA HIS A 16 -13.86 12.05 -8.05
C HIS A 16 -13.88 10.59 -7.62
N GLU A 17 -15.08 10.01 -7.53
CA GLU A 17 -15.31 8.57 -7.49
C GLU A 17 -14.67 7.96 -8.74
N ARG A 18 -13.37 7.70 -8.68
CA ARG A 18 -12.65 6.85 -9.60
C ARG A 18 -12.71 5.45 -8.99
N GLU A 19 -13.13 4.48 -9.79
CA GLU A 19 -13.13 3.06 -9.44
C GLU A 19 -11.72 2.61 -9.01
N LEU A 20 -11.44 2.75 -7.72
CA LEU A 20 -10.26 2.20 -7.10
C LEU A 20 -10.55 0.72 -6.89
N LEU A 21 -9.86 -0.11 -7.68
CA LEU A 21 -9.97 -1.56 -7.66
C LEU A 21 -9.83 -2.08 -6.22
N SER A 22 -10.94 -2.58 -5.68
CA SER A 22 -10.96 -3.27 -4.40
C SER A 22 -10.07 -4.51 -4.48
N VAL A 23 -9.54 -4.95 -3.33
CA VAL A 23 -8.96 -6.29 -3.20
C VAL A 23 -10.07 -7.25 -3.62
N ALA A 24 -9.99 -7.77 -4.84
CA ALA A 24 -10.99 -8.65 -5.36
C ALA A 24 -11.07 -9.86 -4.44
N ALA A 25 -12.24 -10.09 -3.85
CA ALA A 25 -12.56 -11.39 -3.29
C ALA A 25 -12.21 -12.44 -4.36
N PRO A 26 -11.68 -13.62 -3.99
CA PRO A 26 -11.39 -14.61 -5.00
C PRO A 26 -12.68 -14.88 -5.79
N ALA A 27 -12.67 -14.53 -7.09
CA ALA A 27 -13.87 -14.46 -7.94
C ALA A 27 -14.52 -15.84 -8.15
N THR A 28 -13.85 -16.89 -7.70
CA THR A 28 -14.23 -18.30 -7.79
C THR A 28 -15.12 -18.78 -6.64
N LEU A 29 -15.47 -17.92 -5.68
CA LEU A 29 -16.11 -18.32 -4.43
C LEU A 29 -17.55 -17.80 -4.34
N ASN A 30 -18.49 -18.69 -4.02
CA ASN A 30 -19.91 -18.35 -3.92
C ASN A 30 -20.23 -17.73 -2.55
N TRP A 31 -19.98 -16.43 -2.44
CA TRP A 31 -20.21 -15.68 -1.21
C TRP A 31 -21.69 -15.30 -1.03
N PRO A 32 -22.18 -15.19 0.22
CA PRO A 32 -23.43 -14.49 0.48
C PRO A 32 -23.46 -13.12 -0.21
N PRO A 33 -24.58 -12.69 -0.82
CA PRO A 33 -24.64 -11.44 -1.58
C PRO A 33 -24.16 -10.21 -0.79
N ALA A 34 -24.43 -10.17 0.52
CA ALA A 34 -23.99 -9.10 1.40
C ALA A 34 -22.46 -9.07 1.60
N ILE A 35 -21.79 -10.22 1.62
CA ILE A 35 -20.32 -10.32 1.65
C ILE A 35 -19.73 -9.86 0.31
N THR A 36 -20.31 -10.30 -0.82
CA THR A 36 -19.90 -9.82 -2.15
C THR A 36 -20.01 -8.31 -2.25
N LYS A 37 -21.10 -7.73 -1.72
CA LYS A 37 -21.29 -6.27 -1.66
C LYS A 37 -20.29 -5.60 -0.72
N ALA A 38 -19.94 -6.22 0.41
CA ALA A 38 -18.91 -5.69 1.31
C ALA A 38 -17.55 -5.57 0.59
N PHE A 39 -17.17 -6.55 -0.22
CA PHE A 39 -15.92 -6.49 -1.01
C PHE A 39 -15.87 -5.41 -2.10
N GLN A 40 -17.01 -4.84 -2.47
CA GLN A 40 -17.05 -3.65 -3.33
C GLN A 40 -16.64 -2.39 -2.56
N GLN A 41 -16.65 -2.42 -1.23
CA GLN A 41 -16.20 -1.33 -0.38
C GLN A 41 -14.67 -1.39 -0.19
N HIS A 42 -14.05 -0.22 -0.10
CA HIS A 42 -12.62 -0.11 0.16
C HIS A 42 -12.30 -0.57 1.57
N SER A 43 -11.34 -1.49 1.73
CA SER A 43 -10.89 -1.98 3.04
C SER A 43 -9.89 -1.07 3.74
N GLY A 44 -9.86 0.24 3.48
CA GLY A 44 -8.83 1.15 3.99
C GLY A 44 -7.40 0.88 3.49
N ALA A 45 -6.39 1.50 4.11
CA ALA A 45 -5.00 1.42 3.67
C ALA A 45 -4.29 0.13 4.08
N ARG A 46 -3.49 -0.41 3.16
CA ARG A 46 -2.66 -1.60 3.34
C ARG A 46 -1.24 -1.37 2.84
N TYR A 47 -0.32 -2.24 3.25
CA TYR A 47 1.04 -2.21 2.72
C TYR A 47 1.12 -2.85 1.33
N TYR A 48 1.83 -2.19 0.44
CA TYR A 48 2.20 -2.68 -0.88
C TYR A 48 3.72 -2.77 -0.95
N ARG A 49 4.27 -3.86 -1.50
CA ARG A 49 5.71 -3.91 -1.80
C ARG A 49 5.95 -3.24 -3.15
N CYS A 50 6.71 -2.17 -3.12
CA CYS A 50 6.90 -1.26 -4.24
C CYS A 50 8.36 -1.31 -4.72
N ALA A 51 8.56 -1.60 -6.01
CA ALA A 51 9.86 -1.44 -6.70
C ALA A 51 9.75 -0.30 -7.72
N LEU A 52 10.15 0.92 -7.33
CA LEU A 52 9.80 2.14 -8.05
C LEU A 52 10.84 2.60 -9.10
N GLN A 53 11.93 1.85 -9.31
CA GLN A 53 12.97 2.15 -10.30
C GLN A 53 13.30 0.91 -11.14
N ILE A 54 12.37 0.50 -12.00
CA ILE A 54 12.58 -0.58 -12.96
C ILE A 54 13.06 0.01 -14.29
N ASN A 55 14.28 -0.37 -14.67
CA ASN A 55 14.80 -0.12 -16.00
C ASN A 55 14.43 -1.29 -16.92
N THR A 56 14.27 -1.00 -18.21
CA THR A 56 13.83 -2.01 -19.20
C THR A 56 14.99 -2.41 -20.13
N PRO A 57 14.81 -3.44 -20.98
CA PRO A 57 15.80 -3.82 -22.00
C PRO A 57 16.19 -2.73 -23.01
N LEU A 58 15.55 -1.55 -22.94
CA LEU A 58 15.99 -0.34 -23.62
C LEU A 58 17.36 0.14 -23.09
N GLN A 59 17.64 0.01 -21.79
CA GLN A 59 18.90 0.45 -21.20
C GLN A 59 20.05 -0.46 -21.64
N SER A 60 21.19 0.15 -21.96
CA SER A 60 22.41 -0.57 -22.36
C SER A 60 22.97 -1.47 -21.25
N ARG A 61 22.74 -1.09 -19.98
CA ARG A 61 23.13 -1.86 -18.78
C ARG A 61 22.19 -3.04 -18.49
N PHE A 62 21.02 -3.09 -19.12
CA PHE A 62 20.04 -4.14 -18.85
C PHE A 62 20.56 -5.51 -19.29
N LYS A 63 20.42 -6.52 -18.42
CA LYS A 63 20.91 -7.88 -18.65
C LYS A 63 19.94 -8.93 -18.13
N GLY A 64 20.13 -10.17 -18.59
CA GLY A 64 19.45 -11.33 -18.01
C GLY A 64 18.00 -11.52 -18.46
N PHE A 65 17.63 -10.95 -19.62
CA PHE A 65 16.39 -11.26 -20.34
C PHE A 65 16.71 -11.51 -21.80
N ASP A 66 16.14 -12.58 -22.35
CA ASP A 66 16.25 -12.90 -23.77
C ASP A 66 14.88 -13.38 -24.27
N SER A 67 14.63 -13.19 -25.56
CA SER A 67 13.39 -13.60 -26.21
C SER A 67 13.68 -14.02 -27.64
N LYS A 68 12.87 -14.96 -28.15
CA LYS A 68 12.89 -15.37 -29.55
C LYS A 68 12.47 -14.26 -30.52
N HIS A 69 11.82 -13.21 -30.03
CA HIS A 69 11.37 -12.10 -30.85
C HIS A 69 12.49 -11.06 -31.02
N PRO A 70 12.52 -10.30 -32.14
CA PRO A 70 13.52 -9.27 -32.36
C PRO A 70 13.51 -8.22 -31.24
N ARG A 71 14.70 -7.83 -30.76
CA ARG A 71 14.87 -6.80 -29.71
C ARG A 71 14.11 -5.53 -30.10
N HIS A 72 13.46 -4.91 -29.13
CA HIS A 72 12.61 -3.70 -29.28
C HIS A 72 11.31 -3.87 -30.08
N SER A 73 11.02 -5.04 -30.66
CA SER A 73 9.70 -5.31 -31.25
C SER A 73 8.60 -5.32 -30.18
N ALA A 74 7.35 -5.05 -30.57
CA ALA A 74 6.21 -5.11 -29.66
C ALA A 74 6.09 -6.48 -28.95
N ALA A 75 6.41 -7.58 -29.65
CA ALA A 75 6.42 -8.92 -29.09
C ALA A 75 7.54 -9.12 -28.05
N TYR A 76 8.73 -8.55 -28.27
CA TYR A 76 9.82 -8.59 -27.30
C TYR A 76 9.49 -7.82 -26.01
N LYS A 77 8.88 -6.63 -26.14
CA LYS A 77 8.41 -5.84 -24.99
C LYS A 77 7.36 -6.60 -24.19
N ARG A 78 6.45 -7.29 -24.89
CA ARG A 78 5.44 -8.15 -24.27
C ARG A 78 6.06 -9.30 -23.49
N ASP A 79 6.99 -10.03 -24.10
CA ASP A 79 7.68 -11.15 -23.43
C ASP A 79 8.39 -10.68 -22.16
N TYR A 80 8.98 -9.47 -22.20
CA TYR A 80 9.58 -8.85 -21.02
C TYR A 80 8.54 -8.54 -19.93
N GLY A 81 7.41 -7.93 -20.30
CA GLY A 81 6.30 -7.68 -19.38
C GLY A 81 5.80 -8.95 -18.69
N LEU A 82 5.63 -10.04 -19.44
CA LEU A 82 5.25 -11.34 -18.89
C LEU A 82 6.28 -11.89 -17.89
N ALA A 83 7.57 -11.87 -18.27
CA ALA A 83 8.64 -12.34 -17.40
C ALA A 83 8.77 -11.49 -16.12
N LEU A 84 8.59 -10.17 -16.25
CA LEU A 84 8.57 -9.24 -15.12
C LEU A 84 7.40 -9.54 -14.18
N ALA A 85 6.18 -9.68 -14.70
CA ALA A 85 5.00 -9.99 -13.89
C ALA A 85 5.17 -11.31 -13.11
N GLN A 86 5.66 -12.36 -13.76
CA GLN A 86 5.96 -13.65 -13.12
C GLN A 86 6.98 -13.51 -11.98
N LYS A 87 8.05 -12.74 -12.21
CA LYS A 87 9.09 -12.51 -11.21
C LYS A 87 8.57 -11.68 -10.03
N CYS A 88 7.80 -10.62 -10.29
CA CYS A 88 7.17 -9.82 -9.26
C CYS A 88 6.23 -10.67 -8.39
N LYS A 89 5.38 -11.51 -8.99
CA LYS A 89 4.52 -12.45 -8.24
C LYS A 89 5.32 -13.40 -7.36
N LYS A 90 6.39 -13.98 -7.88
CA LYS A 90 7.26 -14.90 -7.13
C LYS A 90 7.92 -14.24 -5.92
N VAL A 91 8.26 -12.96 -6.03
CA VAL A 91 8.93 -12.20 -4.96
C VAL A 91 7.93 -11.45 -4.05
N GLY A 92 6.66 -11.35 -4.46
CA GLY A 92 5.62 -10.63 -3.74
C GLY A 92 5.72 -9.11 -3.89
N ILE A 93 6.06 -8.62 -5.09
CA ILE A 93 5.99 -7.20 -5.45
C ILE A 93 4.58 -6.92 -5.97
N ASP A 94 3.94 -5.88 -5.44
CA ASP A 94 2.58 -5.48 -5.80
C ASP A 94 2.57 -4.30 -6.80
N VAL A 95 3.57 -3.42 -6.68
CA VAL A 95 3.62 -2.14 -7.39
C VAL A 95 5.00 -1.94 -8.01
N VAL A 96 5.03 -1.48 -9.26
CA VAL A 96 6.27 -1.14 -9.95
C VAL A 96 6.24 0.27 -10.53
N GLY A 97 7.40 0.93 -10.57
CA GLY A 97 7.64 2.15 -11.34
C GLY A 97 8.58 1.85 -12.50
N ILE A 98 8.16 2.13 -13.73
CA ILE A 98 9.02 1.97 -14.92
C ILE A 98 9.72 3.29 -15.16
N CYS A 99 11.05 3.32 -15.01
CA CYS A 99 11.84 4.54 -14.90
C CYS A 99 13.08 4.49 -15.81
N ASP A 100 12.88 4.26 -17.11
CA ASP A 100 13.97 4.39 -18.07
C ASP A 100 14.46 5.86 -18.15
N HIS A 101 15.75 6.04 -18.40
CA HIS A 101 16.32 7.38 -18.59
C HIS A 101 15.73 8.07 -19.82
N ASN A 102 15.08 9.22 -19.60
CA ASN A 102 14.46 10.06 -20.63
C ASN A 102 13.52 9.31 -21.60
N ASN A 103 12.93 8.17 -21.21
CA ASN A 103 12.19 7.31 -22.13
C ASN A 103 11.05 6.56 -21.47
N VAL A 104 9.99 6.27 -22.24
CA VAL A 104 8.76 5.62 -21.79
C VAL A 104 8.28 4.51 -22.74
N ASP A 105 9.11 4.11 -23.71
CA ASP A 105 8.75 3.23 -24.84
C ASP A 105 8.26 1.83 -24.42
N TYR A 106 8.64 1.36 -23.23
CA TYR A 106 8.20 0.07 -22.67
C TYR A 106 6.98 0.16 -21.77
N VAL A 107 6.61 1.36 -21.30
CA VAL A 107 5.59 1.58 -20.26
C VAL A 107 4.27 0.89 -20.61
N GLU A 108 3.74 1.13 -21.82
CA GLU A 108 2.46 0.57 -22.25
C GLU A 108 2.43 -0.96 -22.31
N ALA A 109 3.46 -1.53 -22.94
CA ALA A 109 3.57 -2.97 -23.12
C ALA A 109 3.72 -3.68 -21.76
N VAL A 110 4.54 -3.13 -20.86
CA VAL A 110 4.76 -3.67 -19.52
C VAL A 110 3.50 -3.51 -18.66
N ARG A 111 2.89 -2.32 -18.65
CA ARG A 111 1.65 -2.04 -17.92
C ARG A 111 0.55 -3.02 -18.29
N LYS A 112 0.36 -3.30 -19.58
CA LYS A 112 -0.66 -4.24 -20.06
C LYS A 112 -0.51 -5.64 -19.48
N GLU A 113 0.70 -6.19 -19.46
CA GLU A 113 0.91 -7.57 -18.98
C GLU A 113 0.90 -7.63 -17.44
N LEU A 114 1.43 -6.62 -16.74
CA LEU A 114 1.44 -6.60 -15.26
C LEU A 114 0.04 -6.41 -14.65
N THR A 115 -0.78 -5.55 -15.25
CA THR A 115 -2.15 -5.29 -14.76
C THR A 115 -3.07 -6.50 -14.92
N GLN A 116 -2.90 -7.30 -15.98
CA GLN A 116 -3.62 -8.59 -16.13
C GLN A 116 -3.31 -9.56 -15.00
N GLU A 117 -2.10 -9.46 -14.45
CA GLU A 117 -1.64 -10.28 -13.34
C GLU A 117 -1.98 -9.67 -11.97
N GLY A 118 -2.67 -8.52 -11.93
CA GLY A 118 -3.10 -7.84 -10.70
C GLY A 118 -2.07 -6.90 -10.08
N LEU A 119 -0.97 -6.62 -10.78
CA LEU A 119 0.06 -5.68 -10.34
C LEU A 119 -0.23 -4.26 -10.83
N GLN A 120 0.22 -3.27 -10.08
CA GLN A 120 0.03 -1.86 -10.40
C GLN A 120 1.31 -1.26 -10.95
N VAL A 121 1.18 -0.41 -11.96
CA VAL A 121 2.32 0.17 -12.69
C VAL A 121 2.20 1.69 -12.67
N PHE A 122 3.16 2.35 -12.05
CA PHE A 122 3.35 3.78 -12.19
C PHE A 122 4.17 4.03 -13.47
N PRO A 123 3.60 4.68 -14.49
CA PRO A 123 4.39 5.18 -15.61
C PRO A 123 5.31 6.30 -15.13
N GLY A 124 6.54 6.32 -15.62
CA GLY A 124 7.53 7.30 -15.20
C GLY A 124 8.79 7.30 -16.04
N PHE A 125 9.78 8.04 -15.58
CA PHE A 125 11.11 8.11 -16.17
C PHE A 125 12.12 8.57 -15.12
N GLU A 126 13.40 8.30 -15.39
CA GLU A 126 14.51 8.92 -14.66
C GLU A 126 15.07 10.08 -15.48
N VAL A 127 15.32 11.22 -14.83
CA VAL A 127 15.91 12.41 -15.46
C VAL A 127 17.00 13.00 -14.57
N ALA A 128 18.09 13.45 -15.19
CA ALA A 128 19.13 14.20 -14.52
C ALA A 128 18.86 15.72 -14.65
N SER A 129 18.97 16.45 -13.55
CA SER A 129 18.88 17.91 -13.54
C SER A 129 20.11 18.57 -14.17
N THR A 130 20.08 19.89 -14.31
CA THR A 130 21.26 20.66 -14.79
C THR A 130 22.48 20.53 -13.88
N GLU A 131 22.29 20.16 -12.61
CA GLU A 131 23.36 19.86 -11.66
C GLU A 131 23.87 18.41 -11.76
N GLY A 132 23.29 17.59 -12.64
CA GLY A 132 23.57 16.16 -12.74
C GLY A 132 22.89 15.31 -11.68
N LEU A 133 21.96 15.86 -10.90
CA LEU A 133 21.25 15.11 -9.87
C LEU A 133 20.07 14.36 -10.46
N HIS A 134 19.94 13.07 -10.16
CA HIS A 134 18.88 12.25 -10.73
C HIS A 134 17.59 12.30 -9.91
N LEU A 135 16.47 12.28 -10.63
CA LEU A 135 15.11 12.26 -10.10
C LEU A 135 14.31 11.17 -10.82
N LEU A 136 13.61 10.35 -10.04
CA LEU A 136 12.51 9.55 -10.56
C LEU A 136 11.27 10.42 -10.62
N CYS A 137 10.61 10.43 -11.77
CA CYS A 137 9.35 11.14 -11.98
C CYS A 137 8.25 10.10 -12.27
N LEU A 138 7.31 9.94 -11.34
CA LEU A 138 6.23 8.97 -11.45
C LEU A 138 4.88 9.68 -11.60
N PHE A 139 3.97 9.09 -12.37
CA PHE A 139 2.61 9.60 -12.62
C PHE A 139 1.57 8.54 -12.30
N ASP A 140 0.29 8.94 -12.23
CA ASP A 140 -0.79 8.01 -11.87
C ASP A 140 -0.82 6.80 -12.81
N PRO A 141 -1.21 5.59 -12.36
CA PRO A 141 -1.16 4.38 -13.17
C PRO A 141 -1.91 4.46 -14.51
N GLN A 142 -2.94 5.32 -14.56
CA GLN A 142 -3.77 5.54 -15.74
C GLN A 142 -3.20 6.59 -16.71
N THR A 143 -2.12 7.29 -16.34
CA THR A 143 -1.48 8.29 -17.20
C THR A 143 -0.96 7.60 -18.46
N PRO A 144 -1.35 8.05 -19.66
CA PRO A 144 -0.85 7.50 -20.92
C PRO A 144 0.65 7.76 -21.11
N ALA A 145 1.37 6.81 -21.73
CA ALA A 145 2.82 6.98 -21.94
C ALA A 145 3.16 8.18 -22.86
N ASP A 146 2.30 8.54 -23.81
CA ASP A 146 2.49 9.72 -24.67
C ASP A 146 2.37 11.03 -23.90
N GLU A 147 1.52 11.10 -22.87
CA GLU A 147 1.48 12.24 -21.95
C GLU A 147 2.78 12.34 -21.15
N VAL A 148 3.29 11.22 -20.63
CA VAL A 148 4.58 11.20 -19.92
C VAL A 148 5.74 11.59 -20.86
N ASP A 149 5.70 11.16 -22.12
CA ASP A 149 6.66 11.56 -23.15
C ASP A 149 6.64 13.08 -23.43
N HIS A 150 5.45 13.67 -23.45
CA HIS A 150 5.27 15.10 -23.57
C HIS A 150 5.89 15.86 -22.39
N ILE A 151 5.73 15.36 -21.17
CA ILE A 151 6.33 15.97 -19.96
C ILE A 151 7.86 15.93 -20.02
N ILE A 152 8.47 14.85 -20.51
CA ILE A 152 9.93 14.81 -20.76
C ILE A 152 10.34 15.95 -21.72
N THR A 153 9.53 16.21 -22.74
CA THR A 153 9.79 17.31 -23.69
C THR A 153 9.73 18.67 -23.02
N GLU A 154 8.77 18.89 -22.11
CA GLU A 154 8.63 20.13 -21.32
C GLU A 154 9.81 20.37 -20.38
N LEU A 155 10.47 19.31 -19.94
CA LEU A 155 11.74 19.39 -19.21
C LEU A 155 12.94 19.78 -20.11
N GLY A 156 12.71 20.18 -21.36
CA GLY A 156 13.76 20.59 -22.30
C GLY A 156 14.45 19.42 -22.99
N LEU A 157 13.79 18.26 -23.05
CA LEU A 157 14.31 17.03 -23.65
C LEU A 157 13.39 16.52 -24.77
N PRO A 158 13.24 17.28 -25.89
CA PRO A 158 12.46 16.83 -27.03
C PRO A 158 13.05 15.53 -27.61
N PRO A 159 12.25 14.67 -28.28
CA PRO A 159 12.68 13.34 -28.71
C PRO A 159 14.03 13.26 -29.45
N ARG A 160 14.36 14.28 -30.25
CA ARG A 160 15.61 14.35 -31.02
C ARG A 160 16.85 14.76 -30.21
N GLU A 161 16.66 15.22 -28.98
CA GLU A 161 17.72 15.78 -28.12
C GLU A 161 17.85 15.05 -26.78
N ARG A 162 17.20 13.90 -26.59
CA ARG A 162 17.25 13.15 -25.31
C ARG A 162 18.60 12.50 -25.00
N TRP A 163 19.48 12.45 -25.99
CA TRP A 163 20.74 11.74 -25.93
C TRP A 163 21.88 12.63 -26.42
N ILE A 164 23.03 12.53 -25.76
CA ILE A 164 24.26 13.20 -26.20
C ILE A 164 24.79 12.46 -27.44
N THR A 165 25.11 13.21 -28.51
CA THR A 165 25.67 12.65 -29.74
C THR A 165 27.05 12.04 -29.49
N GLY A 166 27.18 10.72 -29.67
CA GLY A 166 28.44 9.99 -29.53
C GLY A 166 28.25 8.48 -29.37
N PRO A 167 29.34 7.69 -29.37
CA PRO A 167 29.27 6.23 -29.18
C PRO A 167 28.65 5.90 -27.82
N GLY A 168 27.61 5.05 -27.82
CA GLY A 168 26.98 4.55 -26.59
C GLY A 168 25.85 5.38 -26.00
N GLY A 169 25.50 6.54 -26.58
CA GLY A 169 24.31 7.35 -26.27
C GLY A 169 24.06 7.55 -24.77
N VAL A 170 24.68 8.57 -24.17
CA VAL A 170 24.43 8.93 -22.77
C VAL A 170 23.15 9.79 -22.68
N PRO A 171 22.25 9.57 -21.71
CA PRO A 171 21.09 10.43 -21.52
C PRO A 171 21.52 11.89 -21.33
N LYS A 172 20.90 12.82 -22.07
CA LYS A 172 21.13 14.25 -21.89
C LYS A 172 20.46 14.71 -20.59
N GLN A 173 21.15 15.58 -19.85
CA GLN A 173 20.59 16.26 -18.69
C GLN A 173 19.52 17.27 -19.11
N SER A 174 18.48 17.43 -18.29
CA SER A 174 17.54 18.54 -18.43
C SER A 174 18.28 19.86 -18.18
N PRO A 175 17.99 20.93 -18.95
CA PRO A 175 18.46 22.28 -18.63
C PRO A 175 17.80 22.87 -17.37
N GLN A 176 16.80 22.20 -16.78
CA GLN A 176 16.13 22.66 -15.57
C GLN A 176 16.88 22.21 -14.30
N SER A 177 16.83 23.03 -13.26
CA SER A 177 17.41 22.70 -11.95
C SER A 177 16.60 21.64 -11.21
N PHE A 178 17.25 20.96 -10.27
CA PHE A 178 16.62 19.92 -9.44
C PHE A 178 15.31 20.41 -8.76
N PRO A 179 15.26 21.57 -8.08
CA PRO A 179 14.00 22.09 -7.54
C PRO A 179 12.95 22.43 -8.60
N ARG A 180 13.37 22.93 -9.77
CA ARG A 180 12.44 23.29 -10.84
C ARG A 180 11.76 22.07 -11.44
N ILE A 181 12.49 20.97 -11.60
CA ILE A 181 11.91 19.68 -12.04
C ILE A 181 10.89 19.20 -11.01
N ILE A 182 11.22 19.22 -9.71
CA ILE A 182 10.28 18.84 -8.65
C ILE A 182 9.01 19.70 -8.70
N GLU A 183 9.16 21.02 -8.83
CA GLU A 183 8.02 21.94 -8.92
C GLU A 183 7.14 21.63 -10.13
N HIS A 184 7.74 21.50 -11.31
CA HIS A 184 7.02 21.22 -12.55
C HIS A 184 6.25 19.90 -12.47
N ILE A 185 6.91 18.82 -12.05
CA ILE A 185 6.29 17.48 -11.97
C ILE A 185 5.17 17.47 -10.92
N GLN A 186 5.42 17.98 -9.72
CA GLN A 186 4.46 17.83 -8.62
C GLN A 186 3.32 18.86 -8.68
N ARG A 187 3.58 20.11 -9.06
CA ARG A 187 2.57 21.17 -9.04
C ARG A 187 1.85 21.33 -10.37
N GLU A 188 2.57 21.24 -11.48
CA GLU A 188 2.02 21.52 -12.81
C GLU A 188 1.46 20.24 -13.46
N ARG A 189 2.09 19.08 -13.21
CA ARG A 189 1.71 17.79 -13.80
C ARG A 189 1.11 16.78 -12.83
N ARG A 190 1.00 17.12 -11.54
CA ARG A 190 0.47 16.24 -10.48
C ARG A 190 1.11 14.84 -10.45
N GLY A 191 2.40 14.77 -10.82
CA GLY A 191 3.25 13.60 -10.59
C GLY A 191 3.94 13.67 -9.24
N ILE A 192 4.88 12.76 -9.00
CA ILE A 192 5.72 12.77 -7.79
C ILE A 192 7.18 12.56 -8.15
N CYS A 193 8.05 13.29 -7.45
CA CYS A 193 9.49 13.17 -7.60
C CYS A 193 10.09 12.42 -6.42
N ILE A 194 11.02 11.51 -6.70
CA ILE A 194 11.87 10.84 -5.71
C ILE A 194 13.32 11.13 -6.08
N ALA A 195 14.10 11.70 -5.15
CA ALA A 195 15.53 11.88 -5.37
C ALA A 195 16.20 10.52 -5.50
N ALA A 196 16.77 10.23 -6.68
CA ALA A 196 17.38 8.94 -6.94
C ALA A 196 18.72 8.83 -6.21
N HIS A 197 19.04 7.59 -5.80
CA HIS A 197 20.32 7.13 -5.22
C HIS A 197 21.08 8.19 -4.42
N MET A 198 20.40 8.87 -3.48
CA MET A 198 20.89 10.10 -2.85
C MET A 198 22.26 9.95 -2.19
N ASP A 199 22.58 8.75 -1.72
CA ASP A 199 23.80 8.40 -1.02
C ASP A 199 24.95 7.90 -1.92
N ARG A 200 24.76 7.90 -3.25
CA ARG A 200 25.74 7.46 -4.28
C ARG A 200 25.99 8.54 -5.33
N GLU A 201 26.86 8.23 -6.29
CA GLU A 201 27.18 9.07 -7.47
C GLU A 201 25.91 9.55 -8.19
N ASN A 202 25.88 10.81 -8.63
CA ASN A 202 24.70 11.52 -9.16
C ASN A 202 23.55 11.74 -8.14
N GLY A 203 23.77 11.36 -6.87
CA GLY A 203 22.83 11.56 -5.77
C GLY A 203 23.04 12.90 -5.04
N LEU A 204 21.94 13.45 -4.53
CA LEU A 204 21.92 14.77 -3.88
C LEU A 204 22.90 14.89 -2.70
N LEU A 205 23.10 13.84 -1.90
CA LEU A 205 24.00 13.92 -0.75
C LEU A 205 25.48 13.79 -1.13
N PHE A 206 25.76 13.15 -2.27
CA PHE A 206 27.10 12.80 -2.71
C PHE A 206 27.75 13.88 -3.59
N GLU A 207 27.08 14.31 -4.66
CA GLU A 207 27.69 15.18 -5.71
C GLU A 207 27.62 16.68 -5.39
N CYS A 208 26.68 17.09 -4.54
CA CYS A 208 26.29 18.49 -4.48
C CYS A 208 27.17 19.31 -3.51
N ALA A 209 27.61 20.49 -3.97
CA ALA A 209 28.32 21.46 -3.13
C ALA A 209 27.50 21.86 -1.89
N LYS A 210 28.16 22.14 -0.77
CA LYS A 210 27.54 22.26 0.56
C LYS A 210 26.30 23.17 0.60
N THR A 211 26.37 24.37 0.03
CA THR A 211 25.27 25.36 0.09
C THR A 211 24.05 24.90 -0.72
N THR A 212 24.26 24.45 -1.95
CA THR A 212 23.22 23.92 -2.83
C THR A 212 22.60 22.65 -2.26
N ARG A 213 23.42 21.77 -1.67
CA ARG A 213 22.95 20.54 -1.03
C ARG A 213 22.02 20.82 0.13
N VAL A 214 22.39 21.77 1.00
CA VAL A 214 21.51 22.21 2.10
C VAL A 214 20.19 22.72 1.53
N GLN A 215 20.23 23.64 0.56
CA GLN A 215 19.03 24.23 -0.03
C GLN A 215 18.09 23.19 -0.65
N TYR A 216 18.63 22.25 -1.42
CA TYR A 216 17.82 21.24 -2.13
C TYR A 216 17.34 20.16 -1.18
N PHE A 217 18.16 19.74 -0.22
CA PHE A 217 17.75 18.77 0.80
C PHE A 217 16.67 19.32 1.72
N THR A 218 16.64 20.63 2.01
CA THR A 218 15.62 21.24 2.88
C THR A 218 14.42 21.81 2.12
N ASP A 219 14.37 21.64 0.79
CA ASP A 219 13.20 22.03 -0.01
C ASP A 219 11.96 21.26 0.45
N VAL A 220 10.91 22.01 0.79
CA VAL A 220 9.63 21.47 1.25
C VAL A 220 8.90 20.65 0.19
N ASN A 221 9.23 20.86 -1.08
CA ASN A 221 8.67 20.08 -2.19
C ASN A 221 9.42 18.75 -2.40
N LEU A 222 10.65 18.59 -1.88
CA LEU A 222 11.32 17.30 -1.91
C LEU A 222 10.71 16.40 -0.83
N LEU A 223 9.83 15.48 -1.23
CA LEU A 223 9.07 14.64 -0.30
C LEU A 223 9.78 13.31 0.01
N ALA A 224 10.49 12.75 -0.96
CA ALA A 224 11.11 11.43 -0.83
C ALA A 224 12.49 11.34 -1.48
N GLY A 225 13.27 10.38 -0.99
CA GLY A 225 14.63 10.12 -1.41
C GLY A 225 15.03 8.66 -1.26
N GLN A 226 15.79 8.17 -2.22
CA GLN A 226 16.28 6.79 -2.24
C GLN A 226 17.60 6.66 -1.50
N ILE A 227 17.72 5.60 -0.70
CA ILE A 227 18.97 5.18 -0.07
C ILE A 227 19.27 3.72 -0.41
N SER A 228 20.56 3.41 -0.42
CA SER A 228 21.07 2.17 -0.98
C SER A 228 21.02 0.96 -0.05
N GLY A 229 20.75 1.17 1.23
CA GLY A 229 20.77 0.18 2.29
C GLY A 229 19.94 0.65 3.49
N SER A 230 20.25 0.11 4.67
CA SER A 230 19.66 0.56 5.92
C SER A 230 20.14 1.98 6.29
N ARG A 231 19.41 2.64 7.19
CA ARG A 231 19.85 3.94 7.73
C ARG A 231 21.17 3.83 8.51
N ALA A 232 21.45 2.66 9.10
CA ALA A 232 22.65 2.40 9.89
C ALA A 232 23.91 2.27 9.04
N GLU A 233 23.79 1.76 7.81
CA GLU A 233 24.90 1.54 6.87
C GLU A 233 25.32 2.81 6.13
N LEU A 234 24.54 3.88 6.20
CA LEU A 234 24.87 5.14 5.57
C LEU A 234 26.18 5.73 6.10
N MET A 235 26.94 6.36 5.20
CA MET A 235 28.13 7.11 5.59
C MET A 235 27.82 8.11 6.73
N PRO A 236 28.75 8.34 7.68
CA PRO A 236 28.47 9.14 8.87
C PRO A 236 27.88 10.53 8.58
N PHE A 237 28.32 11.17 7.49
CA PHE A 237 27.77 12.45 7.05
C PHE A 237 26.31 12.32 6.56
N HIS A 238 26.01 11.37 5.68
CA HIS A 238 24.66 11.14 5.14
C HIS A 238 23.67 10.82 6.25
N ARG A 239 24.07 9.93 7.18
CA ARG A 239 23.26 9.57 8.35
C ARG A 239 22.88 10.81 9.16
N LYS A 240 23.84 11.66 9.52
CA LYS A 240 23.59 12.89 10.29
C LYS A 240 22.70 13.91 9.56
N VAL A 241 22.71 13.91 8.23
CA VAL A 241 21.82 14.74 7.41
C VAL A 241 20.39 14.21 7.49
N ILE A 242 20.18 12.92 7.22
CA ILE A 242 18.83 12.33 7.19
C ILE A 242 18.17 12.24 8.57
N THR A 243 18.95 12.10 9.66
CA THR A 243 18.45 12.09 11.04
C THR A 243 18.19 13.49 11.59
N GLY A 244 18.56 14.55 10.85
CA GLY A 244 18.40 15.93 11.30
C GLY A 244 19.33 16.33 12.47
N GLU A 245 20.42 15.59 12.70
CA GLU A 245 21.46 15.92 13.69
C GLU A 245 22.26 17.18 13.28
N LEU A 246 22.36 17.45 11.98
CA LEU A 246 22.97 18.68 11.47
C LEU A 246 21.90 19.77 11.35
N ASN A 247 21.97 20.79 12.21
CA ASN A 247 20.99 21.89 12.28
C ASN A 247 20.64 22.52 10.92
N HIS A 248 21.63 22.67 10.02
CA HIS A 248 21.43 23.28 8.70
C HIS A 248 20.58 22.41 7.75
N TYR A 249 20.48 21.11 8.02
CA TYR A 249 19.72 20.14 7.22
C TYR A 249 18.40 19.75 7.90
N ARG A 250 18.09 20.31 9.07
CA ARG A 250 16.86 20.00 9.79
C ARG A 250 15.66 20.44 8.96
N ARG A 251 14.72 19.52 8.77
CA ARG A 251 13.45 19.73 8.10
C ARG A 251 12.32 19.75 9.13
N GLU A 252 11.25 20.48 8.86
CA GLU A 252 10.03 20.42 9.68
C GLU A 252 9.36 19.05 9.55
N ARG A 253 9.32 18.51 8.33
CA ARG A 253 8.91 17.13 8.05
C ARG A 253 10.11 16.29 7.60
N PRO A 254 10.33 15.12 8.22
CA PRO A 254 11.33 14.17 7.75
C PRO A 254 11.17 13.87 6.27
N LEU A 255 12.30 13.64 5.59
CA LEU A 255 12.28 13.15 4.22
C LEU A 255 11.87 11.67 4.23
N ALA A 256 10.93 11.28 3.38
CA ALA A 256 10.56 9.88 3.22
C ALA A 256 11.71 9.11 2.54
N LEU A 257 12.28 8.12 3.23
CA LEU A 257 13.38 7.32 2.70
C LEU A 257 12.85 6.03 2.08
N LEU A 258 13.43 5.63 0.95
CA LEU A 258 13.02 4.44 0.19
C LEU A 258 14.22 3.58 -0.20
N ASN A 259 14.05 2.27 -0.11
CA ASN A 259 14.82 1.29 -0.86
C ASN A 259 14.13 1.07 -2.21
N CYS A 260 14.72 1.59 -3.28
CA CYS A 260 14.25 1.44 -4.66
C CYS A 260 15.44 1.44 -5.63
N LEU A 261 16.54 0.73 -5.28
CA LEU A 261 17.71 0.59 -6.16
C LEU A 261 17.35 0.25 -7.61
N ASP A 262 18.18 0.76 -8.51
CA ASP A 262 18.16 0.48 -9.94
C ASP A 262 18.04 -1.02 -10.25
N VAL A 263 16.89 -1.42 -10.80
CA VAL A 263 16.68 -2.78 -11.29
C VAL A 263 17.07 -2.84 -12.77
N TYR A 264 18.19 -3.48 -13.10
CA TYR A 264 18.67 -3.72 -14.47
C TYR A 264 18.59 -5.19 -14.89
N THR A 265 18.27 -6.08 -13.97
CA THR A 265 17.99 -7.49 -14.24
C THR A 265 16.78 -7.94 -13.46
N LEU A 266 16.06 -8.96 -13.96
CA LEU A 266 14.94 -9.54 -13.24
C LEU A 266 15.36 -10.16 -11.89
N LYS A 267 16.64 -10.50 -11.70
CA LYS A 267 17.13 -11.06 -10.44
C LYS A 267 17.17 -10.01 -9.33
N ASP A 268 17.48 -8.76 -9.68
CA ASP A 268 17.63 -7.63 -8.74
C ASP A 268 16.36 -7.38 -7.93
N LEU A 269 15.18 -7.72 -8.47
CA LEU A 269 13.88 -7.61 -7.78
C LEU A 269 13.82 -8.41 -6.47
N ALA A 270 14.66 -9.44 -6.31
CA ALA A 270 14.75 -10.20 -5.06
C ALA A 270 15.57 -9.49 -3.98
N GLU A 271 16.38 -8.50 -4.35
CA GLU A 271 17.24 -7.78 -3.41
C GLU A 271 16.42 -6.83 -2.55
N PRO A 272 16.57 -6.86 -1.21
CA PRO A 272 15.84 -5.97 -0.29
C PRO A 272 15.95 -4.49 -0.66
N ALA A 273 17.14 -4.05 -1.08
CA ALA A 273 17.41 -2.66 -1.44
C ALA A 273 16.67 -2.15 -2.69
N CYS A 274 16.06 -3.03 -3.49
CA CYS A 274 15.30 -2.66 -4.69
C CYS A 274 13.81 -2.38 -4.43
N SER A 275 13.31 -2.59 -3.21
CA SER A 275 11.89 -2.39 -2.91
C SER A 275 11.63 -1.94 -1.48
N SER A 276 10.52 -1.23 -1.27
CA SER A 276 10.04 -0.76 0.05
C SER A 276 8.59 -1.17 0.27
N TRP A 277 8.19 -1.35 1.53
CA TRP A 277 6.77 -1.43 1.87
C TRP A 277 6.20 -0.03 2.02
N ILE A 278 5.11 0.27 1.31
CA ILE A 278 4.44 1.57 1.35
C ILE A 278 2.97 1.37 1.65
N LYS A 279 2.47 1.99 2.74
CA LYS A 279 1.07 1.91 3.16
C LYS A 279 0.20 2.93 2.46
N MET A 280 -0.66 2.44 1.57
CA MET A 280 -1.54 3.27 0.76
C MET A 280 -2.97 2.74 0.81
N SER A 281 -3.95 3.62 0.63
CA SER A 281 -5.32 3.19 0.34
C SER A 281 -5.37 2.53 -1.04
N ALA A 282 -4.86 3.25 -2.04
CA ALA A 282 -4.63 2.72 -3.37
C ALA A 282 -3.28 3.23 -3.92
N PRO A 283 -2.60 2.44 -4.78
CA PRO A 283 -1.34 2.84 -5.41
C PRO A 283 -1.62 3.87 -6.51
N THR A 284 -1.73 5.12 -6.08
CA THR A 284 -1.94 6.33 -6.90
C THR A 284 -0.90 7.37 -6.48
N ILE A 285 -0.73 8.45 -7.26
CA ILE A 285 0.18 9.53 -6.87
C ILE A 285 -0.25 10.19 -5.57
N GLU A 286 -1.56 10.40 -5.38
CA GLU A 286 -2.11 10.86 -4.10
C GLU A 286 -1.78 9.89 -2.96
N GLY A 287 -1.84 8.58 -3.22
CA GLY A 287 -1.43 7.55 -2.26
C GLY A 287 0.05 7.68 -1.85
N LEU A 288 0.94 7.93 -2.81
CA LEU A 288 2.36 8.17 -2.54
C LEU A 288 2.59 9.50 -1.81
N TRP A 289 1.90 10.58 -2.18
CA TRP A 289 1.97 11.85 -1.44
C TRP A 289 1.56 11.67 0.02
N GLN A 290 0.43 11.01 0.28
CA GLN A 290 0.00 10.73 1.66
C GLN A 290 1.01 9.85 2.41
N ALA A 291 1.63 8.87 1.71
CA ALA A 291 2.66 8.04 2.30
C ALA A 291 3.91 8.83 2.70
N PHE A 292 4.36 9.75 1.85
CA PHE A 292 5.59 10.51 2.09
C PHE A 292 5.41 11.67 3.07
N LEU A 293 4.17 12.10 3.32
CA LEU A 293 3.85 13.09 4.34
C LEU A 293 3.91 12.53 5.77
N ASP A 294 3.76 11.21 5.94
CA ASP A 294 3.82 10.52 7.23
C ASP A 294 4.66 9.24 7.13
N PRO A 295 5.97 9.37 6.88
CA PRO A 295 6.81 8.25 6.50
C PRO A 295 6.95 7.20 7.61
N ASP A 296 7.01 7.63 8.87
CA ASP A 296 7.26 6.73 10.01
C ASP A 296 6.14 5.69 10.20
N SER A 297 4.89 6.04 9.87
CA SER A 297 3.75 5.13 10.01
C SER A 297 3.42 4.35 8.72
N ARG A 298 4.04 4.73 7.59
CA ARG A 298 3.65 4.25 6.25
C ARG A 298 4.75 3.61 5.44
N LEU A 299 6.02 3.78 5.78
CA LEU A 299 7.14 3.26 5.01
C LEU A 299 7.98 2.30 5.85
N HIS A 300 8.26 1.13 5.30
CA HIS A 300 9.28 0.22 5.84
C HIS A 300 10.32 -0.10 4.78
N LEU A 301 11.58 0.06 5.17
CA LEU A 301 12.74 -0.28 4.38
C LEU A 301 13.06 -1.76 4.57
N LEU A 302 13.15 -2.52 3.49
CA LEU A 302 13.43 -3.96 3.58
C LEU A 302 14.87 -4.28 3.97
N THR A 303 15.76 -3.29 3.92
CA THR A 303 17.15 -3.41 4.35
C THR A 303 17.34 -3.21 5.86
N GLU A 304 16.32 -2.75 6.58
CA GLU A 304 16.40 -2.61 8.04
C GLU A 304 16.29 -3.98 8.72
N GLU A 305 16.98 -4.16 9.86
CA GLU A 305 16.99 -5.43 10.60
C GLU A 305 15.59 -5.89 11.00
N GLU A 306 14.70 -4.96 11.36
CA GLU A 306 13.31 -5.25 11.70
C GLU A 306 12.55 -5.92 10.54
N ALA A 307 12.87 -5.54 9.30
CA ALA A 307 12.30 -6.16 8.10
C ALA A 307 12.93 -7.54 7.81
N ALA A 308 14.12 -7.85 8.31
CA ALA A 308 14.68 -9.20 8.22
C ALA A 308 13.98 -10.18 9.17
N ILE A 309 13.47 -9.67 10.31
CA ILE A 309 12.72 -10.45 11.31
C ILE A 309 11.25 -10.59 10.88
N ASN A 310 10.64 -9.52 10.37
CA ASN A 310 9.27 -9.51 9.87
C ASN A 310 9.24 -8.89 8.45
N PRO A 311 9.53 -9.68 7.40
CA PRO A 311 9.63 -9.18 6.02
C PRO A 311 8.31 -8.70 5.44
N ARG A 312 7.19 -9.00 6.10
CA ARG A 312 5.94 -8.24 5.97
C ARG A 312 5.71 -7.53 7.31
N PRO A 313 5.27 -6.26 7.34
CA PRO A 313 4.88 -5.57 8.57
C PRO A 313 3.65 -6.21 9.29
N HIS A 314 3.26 -7.44 8.90
CA HIS A 314 2.25 -8.26 9.51
C HIS A 314 2.87 -9.64 9.85
N PRO A 315 2.82 -10.09 11.12
CA PRO A 315 3.26 -11.41 11.54
C PRO A 315 2.64 -12.51 10.68
N GLU A 316 3.46 -13.47 10.26
CA GLU A 316 3.08 -14.59 9.39
C GLU A 316 2.01 -15.51 10.00
N GLU A 317 1.75 -15.39 11.30
CA GLU A 317 0.81 -16.20 12.09
C GLU A 317 -0.60 -15.60 12.21
N LYS A 318 -0.87 -14.45 11.57
CA LYS A 318 -2.16 -13.76 11.74
C LYS A 318 -3.32 -14.49 11.06
N VAL A 319 -4.46 -14.52 11.74
CA VAL A 319 -5.77 -14.72 11.14
C VAL A 319 -6.46 -13.37 11.07
N GLU A 320 -7.13 -13.10 9.97
CA GLU A 320 -7.77 -11.81 9.70
C GLU A 320 -9.28 -11.95 9.62
N LEU A 321 -9.98 -11.02 10.27
CA LEU A 321 -11.39 -10.78 9.97
C LEU A 321 -11.46 -10.02 8.64
N VAL A 322 -12.12 -10.60 7.65
CA VAL A 322 -12.21 -10.02 6.30
C VAL A 322 -13.52 -9.28 6.13
N ALA A 323 -14.63 -9.96 6.37
CA ALA A 323 -15.95 -9.34 6.22
C ALA A 323 -16.98 -9.97 7.15
N ILE A 324 -17.94 -9.18 7.59
CA ILE A 324 -19.13 -9.66 8.32
C ILE A 324 -20.39 -9.20 7.60
N SER A 325 -21.42 -10.03 7.60
CA SER A 325 -22.73 -9.71 7.03
C SER A 325 -23.87 -10.32 7.83
N TRP A 326 -25.07 -9.76 7.62
CA TRP A 326 -26.29 -10.19 8.29
C TRP A 326 -27.41 -10.41 7.27
N GLU A 327 -28.08 -11.56 7.38
CA GLU A 327 -29.31 -11.88 6.66
C GLU A 327 -30.44 -11.97 7.70
N GLY A 328 -31.37 -11.02 7.67
CA GLY A 328 -32.40 -10.83 8.69
C GLY A 328 -32.10 -9.72 9.71
N GLY A 329 -33.10 -9.38 10.52
CA GLY A 329 -32.94 -8.46 11.65
C GLY A 329 -32.69 -6.99 11.29
N PHE A 330 -32.14 -6.23 12.24
CA PHE A 330 -31.86 -4.79 12.10
C PHE A 330 -30.78 -4.48 11.04
N LEU A 331 -29.80 -5.36 10.88
CA LEU A 331 -28.66 -5.21 9.95
C LEU A 331 -28.86 -5.95 8.63
N ASN A 332 -30.10 -6.30 8.27
CA ASN A 332 -30.39 -7.11 7.10
C ASN A 332 -29.76 -6.55 5.81
N ASN A 333 -29.05 -7.40 5.07
CA ASN A 333 -28.32 -7.06 3.84
C ASN A 333 -27.21 -6.01 4.01
N CYS A 334 -26.78 -5.74 5.25
CA CYS A 334 -25.56 -4.99 5.53
C CYS A 334 -24.35 -5.91 5.47
N GLY A 335 -23.23 -5.36 5.02
CA GLY A 335 -21.92 -6.01 5.04
C GLY A 335 -20.83 -4.99 5.35
N ILE A 336 -19.83 -5.41 6.11
CA ILE A 336 -18.65 -4.61 6.46
C ILE A 336 -17.43 -5.33 5.95
N HIS A 337 -16.57 -4.61 5.23
CA HIS A 337 -15.24 -5.07 4.84
C HIS A 337 -14.22 -4.48 5.81
N PHE A 338 -13.56 -5.35 6.57
CA PHE A 338 -12.57 -4.94 7.56
C PHE A 338 -11.22 -4.64 6.90
N ASN A 339 -10.52 -3.63 7.42
CA ASN A 339 -9.11 -3.40 7.16
C ASN A 339 -8.26 -4.42 7.94
N GLU A 340 -7.20 -4.92 7.34
CA GLU A 340 -6.25 -5.87 7.98
C GLU A 340 -5.46 -5.26 9.16
N ASN A 341 -5.45 -3.92 9.30
CA ASN A 341 -4.79 -3.21 10.38
C ASN A 341 -5.80 -2.79 11.47
N LEU A 342 -6.40 -1.61 11.33
CA LEU A 342 -7.22 -0.97 12.35
C LEU A 342 -8.60 -0.64 11.78
N ASN A 343 -9.63 -1.08 12.48
CA ASN A 343 -11.02 -0.77 12.18
C ASN A 343 -11.58 0.11 13.30
N CYS A 344 -12.06 1.31 12.96
CA CYS A 344 -12.68 2.23 13.91
C CYS A 344 -14.15 2.45 13.54
N LEU A 345 -15.07 2.05 14.42
CA LEU A 345 -16.51 2.25 14.24
C LEU A 345 -16.94 3.56 14.91
N ILE A 346 -17.26 4.57 14.11
CA ILE A 346 -17.63 5.92 14.60
C ILE A 346 -19.11 6.20 14.29
N GLY A 347 -19.84 6.78 15.24
CA GLY A 347 -21.22 7.21 15.05
C GLY A 347 -21.95 7.49 16.35
N GLY A 348 -23.15 8.10 16.26
CA GLY A 348 -23.99 8.41 17.41
C GLY A 348 -24.53 7.19 18.17
N ARG A 349 -25.23 7.40 19.28
CA ARG A 349 -25.89 6.30 20.01
C ARG A 349 -26.95 5.64 19.11
N GLY A 350 -27.04 4.32 19.15
CA GLY A 350 -28.03 3.56 18.38
C GLY A 350 -27.67 3.26 16.92
N THR A 351 -26.50 3.67 16.43
CA THR A 351 -26.08 3.42 15.04
C THR A 351 -25.56 1.99 14.77
N GLY A 352 -25.74 1.05 15.70
CA GLY A 352 -25.35 -0.35 15.51
C GLY A 352 -23.89 -0.72 15.83
N LYS A 353 -23.06 0.20 16.35
CA LYS A 353 -21.64 -0.09 16.70
C LYS A 353 -21.48 -1.30 17.64
N SER A 354 -22.16 -1.27 18.78
CA SER A 354 -22.12 -2.39 19.74
C SER A 354 -22.73 -3.65 19.14
N SER A 355 -23.75 -3.53 18.29
CA SER A 355 -24.36 -4.66 17.59
C SER A 355 -23.36 -5.40 16.70
N ILE A 356 -22.41 -4.69 16.07
CA ILE A 356 -21.35 -5.31 15.27
C ILE A 356 -20.40 -6.12 16.17
N ILE A 357 -19.93 -5.54 17.28
CA ILE A 357 -19.02 -6.22 18.23
C ILE A 357 -19.69 -7.45 18.85
N GLU A 358 -20.95 -7.32 19.28
CA GLU A 358 -21.68 -8.46 19.85
C GLU A 358 -22.05 -9.52 18.80
N SER A 359 -22.20 -9.14 17.52
CA SER A 359 -22.35 -10.10 16.42
C SER A 359 -21.07 -10.91 16.19
N LEU A 360 -19.90 -10.27 16.27
CA LEU A 360 -18.60 -10.96 16.20
C LEU A 360 -18.47 -11.96 17.35
N ARG A 361 -18.79 -11.57 18.59
CA ARG A 361 -18.82 -12.51 19.72
C ARG A 361 -19.74 -13.69 19.47
N TYR A 362 -20.96 -13.39 19.01
CA TYR A 362 -21.98 -14.41 18.84
C TYR A 362 -21.57 -15.45 17.79
N VAL A 363 -21.11 -15.01 16.61
CA VAL A 363 -20.70 -15.92 15.53
C VAL A 363 -19.42 -16.70 15.87
N LEU A 364 -18.55 -16.14 16.71
CA LEU A 364 -17.33 -16.79 17.20
C LEU A 364 -17.53 -17.62 18.48
N GLU A 365 -18.77 -17.75 18.95
CA GLU A 365 -19.11 -18.50 20.16
C GLU A 365 -18.42 -18.00 21.44
N GLN A 366 -18.07 -16.71 21.48
CA GLN A 366 -17.41 -16.11 22.64
C GLN A 366 -18.41 -15.45 23.57
N MET A 367 -18.47 -15.93 24.80
CA MET A 367 -19.28 -15.31 25.86
C MET A 367 -18.50 -14.16 26.52
N PRO A 368 -19.15 -13.02 26.80
CA PRO A 368 -18.52 -11.97 27.60
C PRO A 368 -18.16 -12.45 29.01
N LEU A 369 -17.12 -11.85 29.57
CA LEU A 369 -16.72 -11.94 30.96
C LEU A 369 -17.54 -10.94 31.78
N GLY A 370 -18.02 -11.38 32.94
CA GLY A 370 -18.84 -10.54 33.82
C GLY A 370 -20.35 -10.64 33.59
N ALA A 371 -21.12 -10.31 34.62
CA ALA A 371 -22.57 -10.50 34.62
C ALA A 371 -23.29 -9.41 33.82
N LEU A 372 -22.80 -8.17 33.90
CA LEU A 372 -23.40 -7.03 33.20
C LEU A 372 -23.15 -7.12 31.69
N ALA A 373 -21.92 -7.47 31.30
CA ALA A 373 -21.57 -7.69 29.90
C ALA A 373 -22.40 -8.82 29.28
N LYS A 374 -22.56 -9.96 29.98
CA LYS A 374 -23.43 -11.07 29.54
C LYS A 374 -24.89 -10.64 29.34
N LYS A 375 -25.44 -9.87 30.28
CA LYS A 375 -26.82 -9.35 30.16
C LYS A 375 -26.96 -8.42 28.96
N THR A 376 -25.98 -7.55 28.74
CA THR A 376 -25.95 -6.60 27.62
C THR A 376 -25.85 -7.32 26.28
N HIS A 377 -24.94 -8.29 26.17
CA HIS A 377 -24.80 -9.15 25.00
C HIS A 377 -26.13 -9.84 24.67
N GLN A 378 -26.74 -10.50 25.65
CA GLN A 378 -27.99 -11.22 25.44
C GLN A 378 -29.13 -10.30 25.00
N SER A 379 -29.23 -9.10 25.58
CA SER A 379 -30.22 -8.09 25.18
C SER A 379 -29.98 -7.64 23.73
N ILE A 380 -28.73 -7.37 23.33
CA ILE A 380 -28.41 -6.99 21.94
C ILE A 380 -28.76 -8.11 20.96
N ILE A 381 -28.40 -9.36 21.25
CA ILE A 381 -28.71 -10.50 20.39
C ILE A 381 -30.24 -10.70 20.26
N ASN A 382 -30.98 -10.63 21.37
CA ASN A 382 -32.41 -10.90 21.36
C ASN A 382 -33.25 -9.74 20.78
N GLU A 383 -32.90 -8.49 21.12
CA GLU A 383 -33.74 -7.33 20.83
C GLU A 383 -33.33 -6.59 19.55
N VAL A 384 -32.03 -6.59 19.22
CA VAL A 384 -31.50 -5.84 18.06
C VAL A 384 -31.19 -6.76 16.88
N ILE A 385 -30.38 -7.80 17.10
CA ILE A 385 -30.08 -8.77 16.04
C ILE A 385 -31.32 -9.61 15.72
N LYS A 386 -32.07 -10.03 16.75
CA LYS A 386 -33.33 -10.77 16.69
C LYS A 386 -33.22 -12.19 16.11
N SER A 387 -34.23 -13.00 16.40
CA SER A 387 -34.36 -14.37 15.93
C SER A 387 -34.41 -14.46 14.40
N ALA A 388 -33.96 -15.60 13.86
CA ALA A 388 -33.83 -15.90 12.44
C ALA A 388 -32.82 -15.04 11.67
N THR A 389 -32.04 -14.19 12.35
CA THR A 389 -30.92 -13.50 11.73
C THR A 389 -29.72 -14.42 11.62
N LYS A 390 -29.22 -14.61 10.41
CA LYS A 390 -27.98 -15.34 10.15
C LYS A 390 -26.82 -14.35 10.06
N ILE A 391 -25.80 -14.55 10.90
CA ILE A 391 -24.54 -13.80 10.86
C ILE A 391 -23.53 -14.65 10.10
N SER A 392 -22.90 -14.06 9.09
CA SER A 392 -21.84 -14.70 8.31
C SER A 392 -20.55 -13.89 8.42
N LEU A 393 -19.50 -14.52 8.94
CA LEU A 393 -18.17 -13.94 9.11
C LEU A 393 -17.19 -14.66 8.18
N LEU A 394 -16.50 -13.90 7.34
CA LEU A 394 -15.43 -14.36 6.49
C LEU A 394 -14.09 -14.03 7.14
N VAL A 395 -13.23 -15.04 7.24
CA VAL A 395 -11.88 -14.91 7.80
C VAL A 395 -10.84 -15.49 6.86
N ARG A 396 -9.60 -15.01 7.00
CA ARG A 396 -8.44 -15.44 6.21
C ARG A 396 -7.32 -15.92 7.12
N THR A 397 -6.82 -17.13 6.87
CA THR A 397 -5.62 -17.68 7.52
C THR A 397 -4.44 -17.59 6.55
N HIS A 398 -3.23 -17.24 7.00
CA HIS A 398 -2.07 -17.08 6.10
C HIS A 398 -1.18 -18.33 5.95
N GLN A 399 -1.24 -19.27 6.88
CA GLN A 399 -0.43 -20.50 6.87
C GLN A 399 -1.27 -21.78 6.78
N PRO A 400 -0.75 -22.85 6.14
CA PRO A 400 0.51 -22.92 5.37
C PRO A 400 0.42 -22.20 4.00
N ALA A 401 -0.79 -21.82 3.58
CA ALA A 401 -1.05 -20.92 2.47
C ALA A 401 -2.33 -20.11 2.77
N PRO A 402 -2.51 -18.92 2.16
CA PRO A 402 -3.72 -18.12 2.31
C PRO A 402 -4.98 -18.95 2.00
N ARG A 403 -5.87 -19.08 2.98
CA ARG A 403 -7.18 -19.74 2.83
C ARG A 403 -8.27 -18.90 3.44
N TYR A 404 -9.47 -19.01 2.87
CA TYR A 404 -10.66 -18.35 3.37
C TYR A 404 -11.59 -19.36 4.03
N TYR A 405 -12.18 -18.96 5.16
CA TYR A 405 -13.22 -19.71 5.84
C TYR A 405 -14.41 -18.81 6.13
N ARG A 406 -15.61 -19.33 5.86
CA ARG A 406 -16.87 -18.66 6.20
C ARG A 406 -17.49 -19.34 7.41
N ILE A 407 -17.69 -18.57 8.47
CA ILE A 407 -18.30 -19.00 9.72
C ILE A 407 -19.72 -18.43 9.75
N GLU A 408 -20.72 -19.29 9.91
CA GLU A 408 -22.11 -18.88 10.01
C GLU A 408 -22.74 -19.31 11.33
N ARG A 409 -23.56 -18.42 11.90
CA ARG A 409 -24.40 -18.74 13.05
C ARG A 409 -25.74 -18.02 12.95
N ALA A 410 -26.83 -18.75 13.11
CA ALA A 410 -28.18 -18.20 13.12
C ALA A 410 -28.67 -17.99 14.56
N VAL A 411 -29.28 -16.83 14.81
CA VAL A 411 -29.95 -16.56 16.09
C VAL A 411 -31.21 -17.40 16.17
N PRO A 412 -31.36 -18.26 17.20
CA PRO A 412 -32.49 -19.18 17.31
C PRO A 412 -33.81 -18.43 17.48
N ALA A 413 -34.92 -19.14 17.27
CA ALA A 413 -36.22 -18.66 17.71
C ALA A 413 -36.25 -18.52 19.23
N ALA A 414 -37.11 -17.64 19.74
CA ALA A 414 -37.24 -17.45 21.19
C ALA A 414 -37.55 -18.79 21.88
N ALA A 415 -36.80 -19.10 22.94
CA ALA A 415 -36.85 -20.34 23.74
C ALA A 415 -36.03 -21.56 23.24
N GLU A 416 -35.28 -21.45 22.14
CA GLU A 416 -34.35 -22.51 21.72
C GLU A 416 -32.88 -22.16 22.05
N PRO A 417 -32.04 -23.14 22.44
CA PRO A 417 -30.62 -22.92 22.61
C PRO A 417 -29.96 -22.61 21.25
N PRO A 418 -28.95 -21.72 21.20
CA PRO A 418 -28.30 -21.38 19.94
C PRO A 418 -27.50 -22.58 19.41
N ALA A 419 -27.75 -22.95 18.16
CA ALA A 419 -26.95 -23.95 17.46
C ALA A 419 -25.46 -23.52 17.41
N PRO A 420 -24.53 -24.48 17.33
CA PRO A 420 -23.13 -24.17 17.11
C PRO A 420 -22.92 -23.50 15.76
N ALA A 421 -21.88 -22.68 15.66
CA ALA A 421 -21.43 -22.08 14.43
C ALA A 421 -20.99 -23.17 13.43
N VAL A 422 -21.22 -22.90 12.15
CA VAL A 422 -20.88 -23.80 11.05
C VAL A 422 -19.76 -23.18 10.23
N VAL A 423 -18.71 -23.96 9.97
CA VAL A 423 -17.54 -23.52 9.18
C VAL A 423 -17.63 -24.08 7.77
N PHE A 424 -17.41 -23.24 6.79
CA PHE A 424 -17.28 -23.59 5.37
C PHE A 424 -15.90 -23.19 4.87
N ASP A 425 -15.31 -24.02 4.01
CA ASP A 425 -14.11 -23.64 3.29
C ASP A 425 -14.43 -22.76 2.07
N GLU A 426 -13.37 -22.42 1.32
CA GLU A 426 -13.47 -21.63 0.10
C GLU A 426 -14.37 -22.30 -0.96
N SER A 427 -14.36 -23.63 -1.10
CA SER A 427 -15.24 -24.34 -2.04
C SER A 427 -16.73 -24.28 -1.66
N GLY A 428 -17.05 -23.76 -0.48
CA GLY A 428 -18.41 -23.76 0.08
C GLY A 428 -18.76 -25.10 0.76
N GLU A 429 -17.80 -26.00 0.91
CA GLU A 429 -17.99 -27.27 1.61
C GLU A 429 -17.95 -27.03 3.12
N ARG A 430 -18.92 -27.62 3.82
CA ARG A 430 -18.93 -27.61 5.29
C ARG A 430 -17.76 -28.42 5.82
N LYS A 431 -17.04 -27.88 6.80
CA LYS A 431 -15.96 -28.57 7.51
C LYS A 431 -16.33 -28.83 8.96
N GLU A 432 -15.85 -29.94 9.49
CA GLU A 432 -15.93 -30.28 10.91
C GLU A 432 -14.79 -29.60 11.69
N LEU A 433 -14.71 -28.26 11.57
CA LEU A 433 -13.75 -27.42 12.27
C LEU A 433 -14.47 -26.62 13.35
N LYS A 434 -13.81 -26.43 14.49
CA LYS A 434 -14.24 -25.49 15.53
C LYS A 434 -13.72 -24.09 15.20
N ILE A 435 -14.31 -23.07 15.83
CA ILE A 435 -13.85 -21.69 15.69
C ILE A 435 -12.37 -21.55 16.04
N TYR A 436 -11.92 -22.19 17.12
CA TYR A 436 -10.53 -22.15 17.55
C TYR A 436 -9.54 -22.75 16.53
N ASP A 437 -9.98 -23.70 15.69
CA ASP A 437 -9.13 -24.31 14.66
C ASP A 437 -8.87 -23.33 13.49
N VAL A 438 -9.73 -22.32 13.33
CA VAL A 438 -9.67 -21.34 12.24
C VAL A 438 -9.18 -19.98 12.72
N LEU A 439 -9.59 -19.56 13.92
CA LEU A 439 -9.28 -18.28 14.57
C LEU A 439 -8.78 -18.54 15.99
N PRO A 440 -7.54 -19.04 16.17
CA PRO A 440 -6.95 -19.13 17.49
C PRO A 440 -6.68 -17.71 18.02
N HIS A 441 -6.78 -17.54 19.34
CA HIS A 441 -6.35 -16.32 20.05
C HIS A 441 -7.04 -15.00 19.62
N ILE A 442 -8.35 -15.03 19.36
CA ILE A 442 -9.15 -13.80 19.21
C ILE A 442 -9.73 -13.36 20.56
N ASP A 443 -9.40 -12.15 20.97
CA ASP A 443 -9.98 -11.51 22.15
C ASP A 443 -10.97 -10.43 21.74
N ILE A 444 -12.17 -10.47 22.31
CA ILE A 444 -13.18 -9.44 22.12
C ILE A 444 -13.49 -8.85 23.49
N PHE A 445 -13.49 -7.52 23.57
CA PHE A 445 -13.86 -6.77 24.77
C PHE A 445 -15.02 -5.82 24.44
N GLY A 446 -16.08 -5.91 25.23
CA GLY A 446 -17.33 -5.20 25.08
C GLY A 446 -17.32 -3.94 25.93
N GLN A 447 -18.38 -3.16 25.81
CA GLN A 447 -18.50 -1.92 26.55
C GLN A 447 -18.56 -2.19 28.06
N HIS A 448 -17.71 -1.52 28.84
CA HIS A 448 -17.55 -1.66 30.30
C HIS A 448 -17.03 -3.01 30.81
N GLU A 449 -16.77 -3.98 29.93
CA GLU A 449 -16.26 -5.30 30.33
C GLU A 449 -14.85 -5.21 30.93
N ILE A 450 -13.94 -4.45 30.30
CA ILE A 450 -12.59 -4.21 30.84
C ILE A 450 -12.67 -3.58 32.23
N SER A 451 -13.60 -2.66 32.46
CA SER A 451 -13.82 -2.04 33.76
C SER A 451 -14.37 -3.03 34.80
N GLU A 452 -15.24 -3.96 34.39
CA GLU A 452 -15.76 -5.00 35.27
C GLU A 452 -14.65 -6.00 35.63
N ILE A 453 -13.83 -6.39 34.66
CA ILE A 453 -12.65 -7.26 34.89
C ILE A 453 -11.68 -6.60 35.86
N ALA A 454 -11.37 -5.30 35.67
CA ALA A 454 -10.45 -4.57 36.54
C ALA A 454 -10.91 -4.49 38.00
N GLN A 455 -12.22 -4.56 38.27
CA GLN A 455 -12.80 -4.52 39.62
C GLN A 455 -12.80 -5.89 40.32
N HIS A 456 -12.45 -6.95 39.61
CA HIS A 456 -12.53 -8.33 40.06
C HIS A 456 -11.18 -9.03 39.84
N PRO A 457 -10.27 -9.04 40.84
CA PRO A 457 -8.93 -9.63 40.71
C PRO A 457 -8.96 -11.07 40.20
N GLU A 458 -9.98 -11.85 40.56
CA GLU A 458 -10.21 -13.23 40.11
C GLU A 458 -10.55 -13.38 38.61
N LYS A 459 -10.81 -12.29 37.90
CA LYS A 459 -11.12 -12.25 36.46
C LYS A 459 -9.98 -11.63 35.64
N GLN A 460 -8.94 -11.12 36.29
CA GLN A 460 -7.74 -10.62 35.61
C GLN A 460 -6.95 -11.85 35.12
N LEU A 461 -6.47 -11.80 33.88
CA LEU A 461 -5.59 -12.84 33.36
C LEU A 461 -4.24 -12.74 34.11
N ASP A 462 -3.70 -13.88 34.55
CA ASP A 462 -2.34 -13.97 35.12
C ASP A 462 -1.27 -13.53 34.12
#